data_AF-A0A5S4YBK4-F1
#
_entry.id   AF-A0A5S4YBK4-F1
#
_cell.length_a   1.000
_cell.length_b   1.000
_cell.length_c   1.000
_cell.angle_alpha   90.00
_cell.angle_beta   90.00
_cell.angle_gamma   90.00
#
_symmetry.space_group_name_H-M   'P 1'
#
loop_
_entity.id
_entity.type
_entity.pdbx_description
1 polymer ?
#
loop_
_entity_poly.entity_id
_entity_poly.type
_entity_poly.pdbx_seq_one_letter_code
_entity_poly.pdbx_strand_id
1 'polypeptide(L)'
;MRVILAAGTQRSGSTWVFNVARLILRTQDPNLKTAWIDDYVPGTETSALLKIHIPDDQWSERAETVLTCHRDLRDVIVSLHDRGWVNKDDKGAALAAAKTTRECHEYWSARSDIDLSYVEIINHPQTSAQRIARACGISIDPNTAAQIVHEVDGLIDGVASYNTENQLHPNHRRDGRIGRWIGNLNADTAEAIVSDNRDWFVRFGYLT
;
A
#
# COMPACT_ATOMS: atom_id res chain seq x y z
N MET A 1 2.59 5.17 23.78
CA MET A 1 3.31 5.02 22.51
C MET A 1 2.32 5.27 21.39
N ARG A 2 2.66 6.15 20.45
CA ARG A 2 1.83 6.46 19.27
C ARG A 2 2.03 5.37 18.21
N VAL A 3 0.95 4.80 17.69
CA VAL A 3 1.00 3.77 16.64
C VAL A 3 0.38 4.32 15.36
N ILE A 4 1.14 4.25 14.27
CA ILE A 4 0.68 4.54 12.92
C ILE A 4 0.73 3.24 12.13
N LEU A 5 -0.33 2.93 11.37
CA LEU A 5 -0.38 1.79 10.48
C LEU A 5 -0.28 2.23 9.02
N ALA A 6 0.63 1.63 8.27
CA ALA A 6 0.58 1.59 6.81
C ALA A 6 -0.11 0.27 6.40
N ALA A 7 -1.43 0.34 6.26
CA ALA A 7 -2.33 -0.79 6.09
C ALA A 7 -2.95 -0.83 4.68
N GLY A 8 -2.12 -0.69 3.64
CA GLY A 8 -2.56 -0.80 2.25
C GLY A 8 -2.62 -2.26 1.79
N THR A 9 -3.40 -2.56 0.76
CA THR A 9 -3.44 -3.93 0.21
C THR A 9 -2.11 -4.37 -0.39
N GLN A 10 -1.93 -5.68 -0.58
CA GLN A 10 -0.76 -6.18 -1.28
C GLN A 10 -0.71 -5.63 -2.71
N ARG A 11 0.48 -5.20 -3.14
CA ARG A 11 0.76 -4.74 -4.51
C ARG A 11 0.01 -3.46 -4.96
N SER A 12 -0.51 -2.68 -4.02
CA SER A 12 -1.26 -1.43 -4.29
C SER A 12 -0.48 -0.13 -4.09
N GLY A 13 0.84 -0.20 -3.90
CA GLY A 13 1.65 0.97 -3.52
C GLY A 13 1.86 1.11 -2.01
N SER A 14 1.43 0.14 -1.21
CA SER A 14 1.56 0.13 0.26
C SER A 14 2.99 0.29 0.77
N THR A 15 3.99 -0.23 0.06
CA THR A 15 5.41 0.02 0.39
C THR A 15 5.83 1.47 0.14
N TRP A 16 5.27 2.12 -0.88
CA TRP A 16 5.53 3.54 -1.15
C TRP A 16 4.90 4.40 -0.05
N VAL A 17 3.63 4.16 0.29
CA VAL A 17 2.93 4.86 1.38
C VAL A 17 3.68 4.72 2.70
N PHE A 18 4.12 3.50 3.04
CA PHE A 18 4.94 3.25 4.22
C PHE A 18 6.23 4.08 4.23
N ASN A 19 6.96 4.14 3.12
CA ASN A 19 8.23 4.87 3.08
C ASN A 19 8.05 6.39 3.11
N VAL A 20 7.03 6.91 2.43
CA VAL A 20 6.69 8.33 2.52
C VAL A 20 6.34 8.71 3.96
N ALA A 21 5.45 7.93 4.61
CA ALA A 21 5.12 8.13 6.01
C ALA A 21 6.35 8.03 6.93
N ARG A 22 7.23 7.04 6.70
CA ARG A 22 8.47 6.84 7.46
C ARG A 22 9.36 8.07 7.41
N LEU A 23 9.62 8.62 6.22
CA LEU A 23 10.47 9.79 6.07
C LEU A 23 9.83 11.04 6.70
N ILE A 24 8.53 11.24 6.53
CA ILE A 24 7.79 12.35 7.16
C ILE A 24 7.87 12.25 8.69
N LEU A 25 7.51 11.09 9.26
CA LEU A 25 7.43 10.91 10.72
C LEU A 25 8.80 11.02 11.38
N ARG A 26 9.88 10.60 10.71
CA ARG A 26 11.26 10.77 11.21
C ARG A 26 11.70 12.21 11.38
N THR A 27 11.06 13.17 10.69
CA THR A 27 11.31 14.60 10.92
C THR A 27 10.84 15.07 12.29
N GLN A 28 9.87 14.37 12.90
CA GLN A 28 9.31 14.67 14.22
C GLN A 28 9.87 13.76 15.32
N ASP A 29 10.08 12.48 15.00
CA ASP A 29 10.62 11.48 15.92
C ASP A 29 11.81 10.76 15.28
N PRO A 30 13.06 11.22 15.55
CA PRO A 30 14.27 10.53 15.09
C PRO A 30 14.39 9.09 15.59
N ASN A 31 13.67 8.72 16.65
CA ASN A 31 13.65 7.38 17.24
C ASN A 31 12.43 6.55 16.78
N LEU A 32 11.72 6.99 15.73
CA LEU A 32 10.59 6.26 15.16
C LEU A 32 10.95 4.81 14.89
N LYS A 33 10.25 3.89 15.56
CA LYS A 33 10.37 2.47 15.26
C LYS A 33 9.57 2.15 14.00
N THR A 34 10.17 1.44 13.06
CA THR A 34 9.46 0.98 11.85
C THR A 34 9.64 -0.51 11.67
N ALA A 35 8.56 -1.23 11.37
CA ALA A 35 8.62 -2.68 11.21
C ALA A 35 7.47 -3.22 10.34
N TRP A 36 7.65 -4.43 9.81
CA TRP A 36 6.53 -5.30 9.50
C TRP A 36 5.88 -5.75 10.81
N ILE A 37 4.55 -5.90 10.83
CA ILE A 37 3.81 -6.11 12.08
C ILE A 37 4.29 -7.33 12.88
N ASP A 38 4.62 -8.43 12.21
CA ASP A 38 5.06 -9.68 12.85
C ASP A 38 6.50 -9.59 13.39
N ASP A 39 7.30 -8.63 12.89
CA ASP A 39 8.68 -8.39 13.34
C ASP A 39 8.73 -7.36 14.47
N TYR A 40 7.60 -6.76 14.83
CA TYR A 40 7.56 -5.69 15.80
C TYR A 40 7.73 -6.22 17.22
N VAL A 41 8.81 -5.80 17.86
CA VAL A 41 9.07 -6.02 19.28
C VAL A 41 9.01 -4.66 19.99
N PRO A 42 8.08 -4.47 20.94
CA PRO A 42 7.99 -3.24 21.72
C PRO A 42 9.26 -2.96 22.51
N GLY A 43 9.66 -1.68 22.56
CA GLY A 43 10.80 -1.21 23.32
C GLY A 43 10.51 0.10 24.06
N THR A 44 11.48 1.02 24.04
CA THR A 44 11.38 2.35 24.68
C THR A 44 10.95 3.45 23.70
N GLU A 45 10.55 3.10 22.49
CA GLU A 45 10.10 4.06 21.49
C GLU A 45 8.84 4.82 21.91
N THR A 46 8.78 6.09 21.51
CA THR A 46 7.62 6.95 21.71
C THR A 46 6.58 6.78 20.61
N SER A 47 7.02 6.42 19.41
CA SER A 47 6.16 6.17 18.26
C SER A 47 6.65 4.99 17.41
N ALA A 48 5.69 4.32 16.76
CA ALA A 48 5.93 3.24 15.83
C ALA A 48 5.09 3.39 14.55
N LEU A 49 5.71 3.17 13.39
CA LEU A 49 5.05 3.01 12.10
C LEU A 49 5.14 1.54 11.68
N LEU A 50 4.00 0.85 11.68
CA LEU A 50 3.94 -0.58 11.38
C LEU A 50 3.26 -0.82 10.05
N LYS A 51 3.82 -1.72 9.25
CA LYS A 51 3.24 -2.13 7.97
C LYS A 51 2.46 -3.42 8.15
N ILE A 52 1.24 -3.46 7.60
CA ILE A 52 0.33 -4.62 7.67
C ILE A 52 -0.50 -4.72 6.39
N HIS A 53 -0.95 -5.94 6.05
CA HIS A 53 -1.86 -6.18 4.93
C HIS A 53 -3.15 -6.87 5.35
N ILE A 54 -3.06 -7.80 6.31
CA ILE A 54 -4.17 -8.65 6.74
C ILE A 54 -4.96 -7.91 7.83
N PRO A 55 -6.30 -7.89 7.78
CA PRO A 55 -7.15 -7.36 8.84
C PRO A 55 -6.72 -7.80 10.24
N ASP A 56 -6.66 -6.85 11.16
CA ASP A 56 -6.28 -7.10 12.55
C ASP A 56 -6.95 -6.07 13.47
N ASP A 57 -7.96 -6.54 14.22
CA ASP A 57 -8.76 -5.68 15.08
C ASP A 57 -7.91 -5.08 16.20
N GLN A 58 -7.01 -5.85 16.79
CA GLN A 58 -6.15 -5.41 17.88
C GLN A 58 -5.25 -4.25 17.46
N TRP A 59 -4.60 -4.35 16.30
CA TRP A 59 -3.76 -3.28 15.79
C TRP A 59 -4.58 -2.11 15.27
N SER A 60 -5.73 -2.36 14.66
CA SER A 60 -6.60 -1.30 14.17
C SER A 60 -7.15 -0.42 15.30
N GLU A 61 -7.53 -1.00 16.43
CA GLU A 61 -8.04 -0.28 17.62
C GLU A 61 -6.93 0.52 18.33
N ARG A 62 -5.68 0.08 18.20
CA ARG A 62 -4.51 0.75 18.80
C ARG A 62 -3.95 1.88 17.95
N ALA A 63 -4.23 1.87 16.66
CA ALA A 63 -3.68 2.83 15.73
C ALA A 63 -4.29 4.21 15.98
N GLU A 64 -3.44 5.22 16.14
CA GLU A 64 -3.86 6.63 16.16
C GLU A 64 -4.03 7.16 14.73
N THR A 65 -3.34 6.54 13.77
CA THR A 65 -3.46 6.89 12.35
C THR A 65 -3.33 5.63 11.50
N VAL A 66 -4.24 5.45 10.55
CA VAL A 66 -4.27 4.35 9.58
C VAL A 66 -4.20 4.93 8.16
N LEU A 67 -3.12 4.61 7.48
CA LEU A 67 -2.85 4.98 6.10
C LEU A 67 -3.12 3.76 5.22
N THR A 68 -4.14 3.82 4.36
CA THR A 68 -4.41 2.75 3.40
C THR A 68 -4.22 3.21 1.96
N CYS A 69 -4.13 2.24 1.07
CA CYS A 69 -4.10 2.47 -0.36
C CYS A 69 -4.62 1.26 -1.12
N HIS A 70 -5.10 1.54 -2.31
CA HIS A 70 -5.73 0.55 -3.17
C HIS A 70 -5.31 0.69 -4.62
N ARG A 71 -5.56 -0.36 -5.39
CA ARG A 71 -5.24 -0.44 -6.82
C ARG A 71 -6.30 -1.28 -7.50
N ASP A 72 -6.52 -1.03 -8.79
CA ASP A 72 -7.34 -1.89 -9.64
C ASP A 72 -7.03 -3.37 -9.37
N LEU A 73 -8.04 -4.13 -8.97
CA LEU A 73 -7.88 -5.53 -8.57
C LEU A 73 -7.28 -6.36 -9.70
N ARG A 74 -7.55 -6.03 -10.97
CA ARG A 74 -6.99 -6.72 -12.14
C ARG A 74 -5.48 -6.52 -12.23
N ASP A 75 -5.00 -5.31 -11.98
CA ASP A 75 -3.56 -5.00 -11.92
C ASP A 75 -2.90 -5.68 -10.71
N VAL A 76 -3.60 -5.76 -9.58
CA VAL A 76 -3.12 -6.49 -8.40
C VAL A 76 -2.90 -7.96 -8.75
N ILE A 77 -3.84 -8.63 -9.43
CA ILE A 77 -3.70 -10.04 -9.84
C ILE A 77 -2.47 -10.24 -10.73
N VAL A 78 -2.27 -9.39 -11.73
CA VAL A 78 -1.06 -9.45 -12.57
C VAL A 78 0.20 -9.26 -11.72
N SER A 79 0.19 -8.30 -10.79
CA SER A 79 1.34 -8.08 -9.92
C SER A 79 1.58 -9.21 -8.91
N LEU A 80 0.56 -9.95 -8.49
CA LEU A 80 0.70 -11.12 -7.60
C LEU A 80 1.28 -12.32 -8.37
N HIS A 81 0.81 -12.54 -9.61
CA HIS A 81 1.39 -13.54 -10.51
C HIS A 81 2.85 -13.28 -10.81
N ASP A 82 3.18 -12.03 -11.07
CA ASP A 82 4.55 -11.56 -11.24
C ASP A 82 5.48 -11.94 -10.07
N ARG A 83 4.94 -12.08 -8.85
CA ARG A 83 5.68 -12.51 -7.66
C ARG A 83 5.67 -14.04 -7.45
N GLY A 84 4.99 -14.78 -8.30
CA GLY A 84 4.76 -16.22 -8.15
C GLY A 84 3.75 -16.56 -7.05
N TRP A 85 2.93 -15.60 -6.60
CA TRP A 85 2.02 -15.78 -5.46
C TRP A 85 0.63 -16.25 -5.86
N VAL A 86 0.22 -15.96 -7.10
CA VAL A 86 -1.09 -16.35 -7.66
C VAL A 86 -0.89 -16.78 -9.10
N ASN A 87 -1.47 -17.91 -9.50
CA ASN A 87 -1.55 -18.25 -10.92
C ASN A 87 -2.72 -17.47 -11.56
N LYS A 88 -2.43 -16.40 -12.32
CA LYS A 88 -3.47 -15.58 -12.98
C LYS A 88 -4.20 -16.32 -14.12
N ASP A 89 -3.61 -17.41 -14.64
CA ASP A 89 -4.20 -18.22 -15.70
C ASP A 89 -5.14 -19.30 -15.13
N ASP A 90 -5.11 -19.52 -13.81
CA ASP A 90 -6.16 -20.21 -13.06
C ASP A 90 -7.23 -19.19 -12.64
N LYS A 91 -8.40 -19.23 -13.30
CA LYS A 91 -9.51 -18.32 -13.05
C LYS A 91 -9.99 -18.39 -11.60
N GLY A 92 -10.05 -19.57 -10.99
CA GLY A 92 -10.49 -19.73 -9.60
C GLY A 92 -9.53 -19.06 -8.62
N ALA A 93 -8.23 -19.27 -8.81
CA ALA A 93 -7.19 -18.64 -8.00
C ALA A 93 -7.19 -17.10 -8.15
N ALA A 94 -7.35 -16.59 -9.38
CA ALA A 94 -7.42 -15.16 -9.65
C ALA A 94 -8.63 -14.49 -8.97
N LEU A 95 -9.82 -15.10 -9.06
CA LEU A 95 -11.03 -14.58 -8.43
C LEU A 95 -10.94 -14.60 -6.90
N ALA A 96 -10.42 -15.68 -6.32
CA ALA A 96 -10.20 -15.78 -4.88
C ALA A 96 -9.23 -14.70 -4.38
N ALA A 97 -8.11 -14.48 -5.07
CA ALA A 97 -7.16 -13.45 -4.73
C ALA A 97 -7.73 -12.03 -4.86
N ALA A 98 -8.56 -11.77 -5.88
CA ALA A 98 -9.21 -10.47 -6.07
C ALA A 98 -10.20 -10.20 -4.94
N LYS A 99 -11.00 -11.20 -4.56
CA LYS A 99 -11.92 -11.14 -3.42
C LYS A 99 -11.17 -10.86 -2.12
N THR A 100 -10.12 -11.62 -1.80
CA THR A 100 -9.30 -11.39 -0.59
C THR A 100 -8.70 -9.98 -0.58
N THR A 101 -8.18 -9.52 -1.71
CA THR A 101 -7.62 -8.16 -1.83
C THR A 101 -8.69 -7.11 -1.56
N ARG A 102 -9.90 -7.25 -2.13
CA ARG A 102 -11.03 -6.37 -1.87
C ARG A 102 -11.42 -6.39 -0.39
N GLU A 103 -11.53 -7.55 0.23
CA GLU A 103 -11.94 -7.68 1.64
C GLU A 103 -10.94 -7.03 2.58
N CYS A 104 -9.64 -7.24 2.35
CA CYS A 104 -8.60 -6.51 3.09
C CYS A 104 -8.74 -4.99 2.88
N HIS A 105 -9.01 -4.54 1.65
CA HIS A 105 -9.22 -3.13 1.38
C HIS A 105 -10.41 -2.56 2.14
N GLU A 106 -11.60 -3.18 2.04
CA GLU A 106 -12.82 -2.73 2.72
C GLU A 106 -12.59 -2.59 4.23
N TYR A 107 -11.91 -3.57 4.81
CA TYR A 107 -11.60 -3.57 6.24
C TYR A 107 -10.77 -2.34 6.64
N TRP A 108 -9.69 -2.07 5.91
CA TRP A 108 -8.78 -0.97 6.20
C TRP A 108 -9.32 0.39 5.80
N SER A 109 -10.02 0.50 4.67
CA SER A 109 -10.66 1.72 4.18
C SER A 109 -11.72 2.23 5.14
N ALA A 110 -12.49 1.33 5.78
CA ALA A 110 -13.46 1.69 6.82
C ALA A 110 -12.82 2.27 8.10
N ARG A 111 -11.49 2.15 8.26
CA ARG A 111 -10.73 2.54 9.45
C ARG A 111 -9.63 3.56 9.13
N SER A 112 -9.51 4.02 7.89
CA SER A 112 -8.39 4.82 7.45
C SER A 112 -8.64 6.32 7.62
N ASP A 113 -7.58 7.04 8.01
CA ASP A 113 -7.54 8.51 7.95
C ASP A 113 -7.27 9.00 6.53
N ILE A 114 -6.69 8.13 5.70
CA ILE A 114 -6.50 8.36 4.28
C ILE A 114 -6.55 7.05 3.50
N ASP A 115 -7.24 7.10 2.37
CA ASP A 115 -7.27 6.08 1.35
C ASP A 115 -6.76 6.68 0.03
N LEU A 116 -5.61 6.20 -0.44
CA LEU A 116 -4.98 6.63 -1.69
C LEU A 116 -5.15 5.58 -2.79
N SER A 117 -5.64 5.99 -3.95
CA SER A 117 -5.55 5.15 -5.14
C SER A 117 -4.10 5.09 -5.64
N TYR A 118 -3.73 3.96 -6.21
CA TYR A 118 -2.44 3.79 -6.87
C TYR A 118 -2.26 4.79 -8.03
N VAL A 119 -3.36 5.17 -8.69
CA VAL A 119 -3.36 6.19 -9.74
C VAL A 119 -2.91 7.54 -9.20
N GLU A 120 -3.40 7.97 -8.02
CA GLU A 120 -2.95 9.20 -7.36
C GLU A 120 -1.49 9.12 -6.94
N ILE A 121 -1.05 7.96 -6.43
CA ILE A 121 0.36 7.75 -6.05
C ILE A 121 1.28 7.95 -7.26
N ILE A 122 0.93 7.39 -8.41
CA ILE A 122 1.75 7.46 -9.61
C ILE A 122 1.68 8.83 -10.29
N ASN A 123 0.48 9.38 -10.46
CA ASN A 123 0.29 10.62 -11.23
C ASN A 123 0.54 11.89 -10.41
N HIS A 124 0.35 11.82 -9.09
CA HIS A 124 0.42 12.98 -8.19
C HIS A 124 1.19 12.65 -6.89
N PRO A 125 2.43 12.15 -6.96
CA PRO A 125 3.15 11.64 -5.79
C PRO A 125 3.40 12.72 -4.73
N GLN A 126 3.71 13.97 -5.11
CA GLN A 126 3.93 15.05 -4.14
C GLN A 126 2.63 15.40 -3.39
N THR A 127 1.51 15.46 -4.10
CA THR A 127 0.19 15.70 -3.49
C THR A 127 -0.19 14.54 -2.56
N SER A 128 0.07 13.30 -2.97
CA SER A 128 -0.11 12.13 -2.12
C SER A 128 0.75 12.20 -0.86
N ALA A 129 2.02 12.62 -0.95
CA ALA A 129 2.89 12.81 0.20
C ALA A 129 2.39 13.90 1.15
N GLN A 130 1.88 15.02 0.63
CA GLN A 130 1.28 16.07 1.47
C GLN A 130 0.01 15.58 2.19
N ARG A 131 -0.81 14.75 1.54
CA ARG A 131 -1.99 14.17 2.18
C ARG A 131 -1.60 13.16 3.27
N ILE A 132 -0.58 12.34 3.05
CA ILE A 132 -0.01 11.45 4.08
C ILE A 132 0.49 12.27 5.26
N ALA A 133 1.25 13.35 5.01
CA ALA A 133 1.74 14.22 6.08
C ALA A 133 0.58 14.78 6.91
N ARG A 134 -0.45 15.29 6.24
CA ARG A 134 -1.65 15.84 6.90
C ARG A 134 -2.37 14.79 7.75
N ALA A 135 -2.53 13.55 7.25
CA ALA A 135 -3.13 12.45 8.00
C ALA A 135 -2.31 12.13 9.27
N CYS A 136 -0.99 12.26 9.21
CA CYS A 136 -0.10 12.12 10.37
C CYS A 136 -0.05 13.37 11.29
N GLY A 137 -0.82 14.42 11.01
CA GLY A 137 -0.82 15.67 11.76
C GLY A 137 0.38 16.59 11.48
N ILE A 138 1.07 16.40 10.35
CA ILE A 138 2.29 17.12 9.97
C ILE A 138 2.00 17.97 8.73
N SER A 139 2.43 19.24 8.76
CA SER A 139 2.39 20.11 7.58
C SER A 139 3.74 20.12 6.89
N ILE A 140 3.78 19.80 5.60
CA ILE A 140 4.98 19.92 4.75
C ILE A 140 4.67 20.82 3.55
N ASP A 141 5.64 21.64 3.15
CA ASP A 141 5.53 22.44 1.94
C ASP A 141 5.77 21.58 0.67
N PRO A 142 5.44 22.10 -0.53
CA PRO A 142 5.63 21.36 -1.78
C PRO A 142 7.08 20.94 -2.09
N ASN A 143 8.09 21.72 -1.67
CA ASN A 143 9.49 21.39 -1.90
C ASN A 143 9.92 20.21 -1.02
N THR A 144 9.52 20.25 0.25
CA THR A 144 9.73 19.14 1.20
C THR A 144 9.05 17.86 0.69
N ALA A 145 7.81 17.96 0.19
CA ALA A 145 7.12 16.83 -0.42
C ALA A 145 7.87 16.27 -1.64
N ALA A 146 8.39 17.13 -2.53
CA ALA A 146 9.17 16.70 -3.68
C ALA A 146 10.48 15.99 -3.28
N GLN A 147 11.17 16.48 -2.25
CA GLN A 147 12.38 15.85 -1.72
C GLN A 147 12.10 14.45 -1.15
N ILE A 148 11.04 14.32 -0.35
CA ILE A 148 10.64 13.01 0.21
C ILE A 148 10.32 12.02 -0.91
N VAL A 149 9.55 12.44 -1.93
CA VAL A 149 9.23 11.58 -3.08
C VAL A 149 10.51 11.13 -3.80
N HIS A 150 11.42 12.07 -4.06
CA HIS A 150 12.70 11.77 -4.69
C HIS A 150 13.54 10.76 -3.88
N GLU A 151 13.58 10.93 -2.56
CA GLU A 151 14.29 9.99 -1.68
C GLU A 151 13.65 8.61 -1.69
N VAL A 152 12.31 8.53 -1.65
CA VAL A 152 11.59 7.25 -1.76
C VAL A 152 11.94 6.56 -3.07
N ASP A 153 11.94 7.27 -4.20
CA ASP A 153 12.29 6.72 -5.51
C ASP A 153 13.74 6.23 -5.58
N GLY A 154 14.64 6.83 -4.79
CA GLY A 154 16.04 6.44 -4.65
C GLY A 154 16.34 5.26 -3.71
N LEU A 155 15.35 4.77 -2.94
CA LEU A 155 15.60 3.67 -1.99
C LEU A 155 16.03 2.39 -2.71
N ILE A 156 16.88 1.60 -2.06
CA ILE A 156 17.42 0.36 -2.61
C ILE A 156 16.57 -0.83 -2.11
N ASP A 157 16.24 -1.73 -3.03
CA ASP A 157 15.57 -3.00 -2.74
C ASP A 157 16.44 -3.89 -1.82
N GLY A 158 15.81 -4.81 -1.08
CA GLY A 158 16.55 -5.88 -0.42
C GLY A 158 17.25 -6.81 -1.42
N VAL A 159 18.33 -7.49 -1.00
CA VAL A 159 19.14 -8.34 -1.89
C VAL A 159 18.64 -9.79 -1.91
N ALA A 160 18.53 -10.43 -0.74
CA ALA A 160 18.07 -11.82 -0.61
C ALA A 160 16.68 -11.92 0.04
N SER A 161 16.41 -11.04 1.02
CA SER A 161 15.14 -10.85 1.69
C SER A 161 14.68 -9.40 1.53
N TYR A 162 13.54 -9.03 2.12
CA TYR A 162 13.18 -7.62 2.20
C TYR A 162 14.18 -6.84 3.06
N ASN A 163 14.38 -5.56 2.72
CA ASN A 163 15.09 -4.63 3.58
C ASN A 163 14.20 -4.30 4.78
N THR A 164 14.69 -4.53 5.99
CA THR A 164 13.91 -4.39 7.24
C THR A 164 13.56 -2.94 7.58
N GLU A 165 14.25 -1.97 6.99
CA GLU A 165 14.00 -0.56 7.21
C GLU A 165 12.91 -0.02 6.26
N ASN A 166 13.04 -0.31 4.96
CA ASN A 166 12.17 0.24 3.92
C ASN A 166 11.11 -0.75 3.38
N GLN A 167 11.16 -2.01 3.80
CA GLN A 167 10.20 -3.06 3.47
C GLN A 167 10.11 -3.40 1.96
N LEU A 168 11.15 -3.05 1.18
CA LEU A 168 11.28 -3.43 -0.22
C LEU A 168 11.93 -4.81 -0.34
N HIS A 169 11.27 -5.70 -1.08
CA HIS A 169 11.79 -7.02 -1.44
C HIS A 169 12.78 -6.93 -2.62
N PRO A 170 13.51 -8.00 -2.94
CA PRO A 170 14.23 -8.06 -4.21
C PRO A 170 13.24 -7.96 -5.38
N ASN A 171 13.55 -7.12 -6.37
CA ASN A 171 12.70 -6.86 -7.55
C ASN A 171 11.28 -6.41 -7.15
N HIS A 172 11.17 -5.56 -6.12
CA HIS A 172 9.88 -5.12 -5.60
C HIS A 172 9.23 -4.11 -6.53
N ARG A 173 10.05 -3.22 -7.09
CA ARG A 173 9.68 -2.22 -8.09
C ARG A 173 9.71 -2.84 -9.48
N ARG A 174 8.64 -2.60 -10.23
CA ARG A 174 8.54 -2.95 -11.66
C ARG A 174 8.34 -1.66 -12.46
N ASP A 175 7.50 -1.69 -13.47
CA ASP A 175 7.26 -0.58 -14.39
C ASP A 175 6.31 0.51 -13.84
N GLY A 176 5.65 0.28 -12.70
CA GLY A 176 4.72 1.24 -12.07
C GLY A 176 3.45 1.53 -12.86
N ARG A 177 3.16 0.77 -13.93
CA ARG A 177 2.11 1.13 -14.89
C ARG A 177 0.70 0.88 -14.34
N ILE A 178 -0.23 1.75 -14.75
CA ILE A 178 -1.68 1.61 -14.55
C ILE A 178 -2.24 0.85 -15.76
N GLY A 179 -3.16 -0.09 -15.53
CA GLY A 179 -3.79 -0.86 -16.60
C GLY A 179 -2.89 -1.95 -17.20
N ARG A 180 -1.90 -2.44 -16.45
CA ARG A 180 -1.05 -3.57 -16.86
C ARG A 180 -1.84 -4.82 -17.15
N TRP A 181 -3.01 -4.98 -16.53
CA TRP A 181 -3.90 -6.11 -16.79
C TRP A 181 -4.31 -6.23 -18.27
N ILE A 182 -4.33 -5.12 -19.02
CA ILE A 182 -4.61 -5.13 -20.46
C ILE A 182 -3.50 -5.91 -21.16
N GLY A 183 -3.87 -7.01 -21.81
CA GLY A 183 -2.93 -7.92 -22.50
C GLY A 183 -2.15 -8.87 -21.59
N ASN A 184 -2.27 -8.78 -20.27
CA ASN A 184 -1.62 -9.69 -19.31
C ASN A 184 -2.59 -10.58 -18.55
N LEU A 185 -3.87 -10.21 -18.50
CA LEU A 185 -4.93 -10.98 -17.89
C LEU A 185 -5.91 -11.45 -18.97
N ASN A 186 -6.33 -12.72 -18.90
CA ASN A 186 -7.36 -13.26 -19.77
C ASN A 186 -8.66 -12.43 -19.66
N ALA A 187 -9.31 -12.13 -20.78
CA ALA A 187 -10.49 -11.27 -20.83
C ALA A 187 -11.64 -11.80 -19.97
N ASP A 188 -11.97 -13.09 -20.09
CA ASP A 188 -13.03 -13.74 -19.30
C ASP A 188 -12.73 -13.72 -17.79
N THR A 189 -11.46 -13.77 -17.40
CA THR A 189 -11.04 -13.62 -16.00
C THR A 189 -11.16 -12.17 -15.55
N ALA A 190 -10.73 -11.21 -16.37
CA ALA A 190 -10.83 -9.78 -16.07
C ALA A 190 -12.30 -9.32 -15.91
N GLU A 191 -13.18 -9.80 -16.79
CA GLU A 191 -14.63 -9.55 -16.73
C GLU A 191 -15.25 -10.17 -15.49
N ALA A 192 -14.88 -11.41 -15.13
CA ALA A 192 -15.38 -12.06 -13.92
C ALA A 192 -14.93 -11.31 -12.65
N ILE A 193 -13.67 -10.85 -12.57
CA ILE A 193 -13.20 -10.02 -11.45
C ILE A 193 -14.04 -8.76 -11.32
N VAL A 194 -14.35 -8.10 -12.44
CA VAL A 194 -15.21 -6.91 -12.45
C VAL A 194 -16.62 -7.25 -12.00
N SER A 195 -17.22 -8.31 -12.53
CA SER A 195 -18.58 -8.74 -12.19
C SER A 195 -18.74 -9.01 -10.70
N ASP A 196 -17.82 -9.78 -10.12
CA ASP A 196 -17.87 -10.21 -8.71
C ASP A 196 -17.60 -9.05 -7.73
N ASN A 197 -17.01 -7.96 -8.20
CA ASN A 197 -16.58 -6.82 -7.36
C ASN A 197 -17.12 -5.49 -7.90
N ARG A 198 -18.21 -5.51 -8.67
CA ARG A 198 -18.66 -4.35 -9.48
C ARG A 198 -18.84 -3.08 -8.65
N ASP A 199 -19.50 -3.19 -7.51
CA ASP A 199 -19.76 -2.04 -6.63
C ASP A 199 -18.45 -1.39 -6.14
N TRP A 200 -17.43 -2.20 -5.86
CA TRP A 200 -16.11 -1.70 -5.47
C TRP A 200 -15.44 -0.95 -6.63
N PHE A 201 -15.48 -1.52 -7.84
CA PHE A 201 -14.90 -0.88 -9.03
C PHE A 201 -15.57 0.47 -9.35
N VAL A 202 -16.89 0.56 -9.23
CA VAL A 202 -17.64 1.81 -9.43
C VAL A 202 -17.28 2.83 -8.35
N ARG A 203 -17.31 2.43 -7.06
CA ARG A 203 -17.05 3.34 -5.94
C ARG A 203 -15.66 3.98 -5.99
N PHE A 204 -14.66 3.25 -6.49
CA PHE A 204 -13.28 3.74 -6.60
C PHE A 204 -12.88 4.18 -8.02
N GLY A 205 -13.86 4.36 -8.93
CA GLY A 205 -13.63 5.00 -10.23
C GLY A 205 -12.84 4.17 -11.25
N TYR A 206 -12.79 2.85 -11.08
CA TYR A 206 -12.18 1.93 -12.06
C TYR A 206 -13.17 1.48 -13.15
N LEU A 207 -14.45 1.80 -12.99
CA LEU A 207 -15.50 1.70 -13.99
C LEU A 207 -16.29 3.02 -14.02
N THR A 208 -16.56 3.49 -15.23
CA THR A 208 -17.43 4.65 -15.51
C THR A 208 -18.85 4.21 -15.81
#